data_AF-A0AAJ6D9N7-F1
#
_entry.id   AF-A0AAJ6D9N7-F1
#
_cell.length_a   1.000
_cell.length_b   1.000
_cell.length_c   1.000
_cell.angle_alpha   90.00
_cell.angle_beta   90.00
_cell.angle_gamma   90.00
#
_symmetry.space_group_name_H-M   'P 1'
#
loop_
_entity.id
_entity.type
_entity.pdbx_description
1 polymer ?
#
loop_
_entity_poly.entity_id
_entity_poly.type
_entity_poly.pdbx_seq_one_letter_code
_entity_poly.pdbx_strand_id
1 'polypeptide(L)' 'MKELIYFYLIVGCYIAHRKTSNLDVNAVDFLKTYLKIVFTYPKELLAKKRNKSEEGNQ' A
#
# COMPACT_ATOMS: atom_id res chain seq x y z
N MET A 1 -17.35 -2.83 2.61
CA MET A 1 -16.07 -3.06 3.35
C MET A 1 -15.08 -3.93 2.56
N LYS A 2 -15.49 -5.13 2.09
CA LYS A 2 -14.62 -5.99 1.25
C LYS A 2 -14.13 -5.33 -0.04
N GLU A 3 -14.98 -4.59 -0.75
CA GLU A 3 -14.61 -3.93 -2.01
C GLU A 3 -13.52 -2.86 -1.84
N LEU A 4 -13.52 -2.15 -0.71
CA LEU A 4 -12.45 -1.19 -0.40
C LEU A 4 -11.12 -1.91 -0.18
N ILE A 5 -11.13 -3.07 0.49
CA ILE A 5 -9.93 -3.88 0.72
C ILE A 5 -9.35 -4.35 -0.63
N TYR A 6 -10.20 -4.81 -1.55
CA TYR A 6 -9.78 -5.19 -2.90
C TYR A 6 -9.22 -4.00 -3.68
N PHE A 7 -9.89 -2.84 -3.62
CA PHE A 7 -9.40 -1.61 -4.25
C PHE A 7 -8.01 -1.22 -3.71
N TYR A 8 -7.79 -1.33 -2.40
CA TYR A 8 -6.48 -1.08 -1.80
C TYR A 8 -5.40 -2.07 -2.20
N LEU A 9 -5.75 -3.36 -2.31
CA LEU A 9 -4.84 -4.40 -2.80
C LEU A 9 -4.41 -4.13 -4.24
N ILE A 10 -5.34 -3.77 -5.12
CA ILE A 10 -5.06 -3.48 -6.53
C ILE A 10 -4.17 -2.24 -6.66
N VAL A 11 -4.48 -1.16 -5.95
CA VAL A 11 -3.67 0.08 -5.97
C VAL A 11 -2.29 -0.16 -5.36
N GLY A 12 -2.19 -0.90 -4.26
CA GLY A 12 -0.92 -1.26 -3.63
C GLY A 12 -0.03 -2.09 -4.55
N CYS A 13 -0.59 -3.11 -5.21
CA CYS A 13 0.12 -3.91 -6.21
C CYS A 13 0.55 -3.08 -7.42
N TYR A 14 -0.29 -2.17 -7.92
CA TYR A 14 0.06 -1.29 -9.04
C TYR A 14 1.24 -0.37 -8.72
N ILE A 15 1.24 0.25 -7.53
CA ILE A 15 2.33 1.13 -7.10
C ILE A 15 3.60 0.33 -6.84
N ALA A 16 3.49 -0.84 -6.22
CA ALA A 16 4.61 -1.73 -5.99
C ALA A 16 5.26 -2.12 -7.32
N HIS A 17 4.45 -2.61 -8.27
CA HIS A 17 4.90 -2.95 -9.61
C HIS A 17 5.57 -1.77 -10.32
N ARG A 18 4.98 -0.57 -10.29
CA ARG A 18 5.56 0.62 -10.93
C ARG A 18 6.91 1.02 -10.32
N LYS A 19 7.06 0.93 -8.99
CA LYS A 19 8.32 1.27 -8.30
C LYS A 19 9.39 0.20 -8.47
N THR A 20 9.00 -1.07 -8.57
CA THR A 20 9.94 -2.18 -8.71
C THR A 20 10.17 -2.61 -10.16
N SER A 21 9.47 -2.00 -11.13
CA SER A 21 9.61 -2.31 -12.56
C SER A 21 11.01 -2.05 -13.12
N ASN A 22 11.84 -1.24 -12.45
CA ASN A 22 13.24 -0.98 -12.83
C ASN A 22 14.24 -1.84 -12.04
N LEU A 23 13.76 -2.69 -11.12
CA LEU A 23 14.59 -3.57 -10.30
C LEU A 23 14.55 -4.98 -10.89
N ASP A 24 15.69 -5.67 -10.83
CA ASP A 24 15.77 -7.07 -11.23
C ASP A 24 14.92 -7.93 -10.29
N VAL A 25 14.09 -8.82 -10.84
CA VAL A 25 13.12 -9.62 -10.07
C VAL A 25 13.79 -10.63 -9.13
N ASN A 26 15.05 -11.02 -9.39
CA ASN A 26 15.84 -11.89 -8.53
C ASN A 26 16.66 -11.11 -7.50
N ALA A 27 16.65 -9.77 -7.57
CA ALA A 27 17.33 -8.95 -6.58
C ALA A 27 16.57 -8.96 -5.26
N VAL A 28 17.31 -9.11 -4.15
CA VAL A 28 16.75 -9.01 -2.79
C VAL A 28 16.08 -7.64 -2.58
N ASP A 29 16.59 -6.58 -3.20
CA ASP A 29 16.01 -5.24 -3.17
C ASP A 29 14.63 -5.15 -3.82
N PHE A 30 14.34 -5.95 -4.85
CA PHE A 30 12.99 -6.05 -5.43
C PHE A 30 12.01 -6.57 -4.39
N LEU A 31 12.32 -7.72 -3.79
CA LEU A 31 11.45 -8.36 -2.81
C LEU A 31 11.22 -7.46 -1.58
N LYS A 32 12.30 -6.83 -1.09
CA LYS A 32 12.25 -5.94 0.08
C LYS A 32 11.42 -4.69 -0.21
N THR A 33 11.59 -4.08 -1.38
CA THR A 33 10.83 -2.88 -1.78
C THR A 33 9.37 -3.22 -2.05
N TYR A 34 9.09 -4.35 -2.71
CA TYR A 34 7.75 -4.81 -3.00
C TYR A 34 6.97 -5.11 -1.71
N LEU A 35 7.53 -5.90 -0.79
CA LEU A 35 6.94 -6.17 0.52
C LEU A 35 6.72 -4.90 1.32
N LYS A 36 7.70 -3.98 1.33
CA LYS A 36 7.57 -2.70 2.03
C LYS A 36 6.38 -1.90 1.51
N ILE A 37 6.19 -1.81 0.19
CA ILE A 37 5.07 -1.06 -0.38
C ILE A 37 3.74 -1.76 -0.06
N VAL A 38 3.63 -3.07 -0.29
CA VAL A 38 2.38 -3.83 -0.06
C VAL A 38 1.95 -3.81 1.41
N PHE A 39 2.88 -3.81 2.37
CA PHE A 39 2.56 -3.75 3.80
C PHE A 39 2.37 -2.33 4.35
N THR A 40 3.11 -1.35 3.84
CA THR A 40 3.08 0.03 4.38
C THR A 40 1.87 0.79 3.87
N TYR A 41 1.48 0.58 2.61
CA TYR A 41 0.36 1.28 1.99
C TYR A 41 -0.99 1.09 2.70
N PRO A 42 -1.44 -0.15 3.01
CA PRO A 42 -2.68 -0.33 3.75
C PRO A 42 -2.59 0.24 5.18
N LYS A 43 -1.42 0.23 5.81
CA LYS A 43 -1.20 0.80 7.15
C LYS A 43 -1.33 2.32 7.18
N GLU A 44 -0.65 3.03 6.27
CA GLU A 44 -0.73 4.49 6.19
C GLU A 44 -2.14 4.96 5.82
N LEU A 45 -2.82 4.20 4.99
CA LEU A 45 -4.13 4.57 4.51
C LEU A 45 -5.22 4.29 5.56
N LEU A 46 -5.09 3.22 6.35
CA LEU A 46 -5.89 2.99 7.55
C LEU A 46 -5.64 4.08 8.62
N ALA A 47 -4.38 4.48 8.83
CA ALA A 47 -4.05 5.60 9.73
C ALA A 47 -4.68 6.91 9.26
N LYS A 48 -4.63 7.21 7.96
CA LYS A 48 -5.27 8.38 7.36
C LYS A 48 -6.80 8.32 7.48
N LYS A 49 -7.39 7.13 7.37
CA LYS A 49 -8.84 6.93 7.57
C LYS A 49 -9.25 7.10 9.03
N ARG A 50 -8.41 6.67 9.97
CA ARG A 50 -8.62 6.85 11.42
C ARG A 50 -8.59 8.33 11.81
N ASN A 51 -7.56 9.07 11.40
CA ASN A 51 -7.45 10.50 11.67
C ASN A 51 -8.62 11.30 11.07
N LYS A 52 -9.06 10.95 9.85
CA LYS A 52 -10.22 11.60 9.21
C LYS A 52 -11.55 11.31 9.91
N SER A 53 -11.61 10.25 10.72
CA SER A 53 -12.78 9.92 11.53
C SER A 53 -12.77 10.64 12.89
N GLU A 54 -11.61 11.10 13.36
CA GLU A 54 -11.46 11.90 14.59
C GLU A 54 -11.75 13.39 14.34
N GLU A 55 -11.49 13.92 13.13
CA GLU A 55 -11.82 15.30 12.74
C GLU A 55 -13.31 15.54 12.41
N GLY A 56 -14.14 14.49 12.37
CA GLY A 56 -15.57 14.60 12.06
C GLY A 56 -16.50 14.62 13.27
N ASN A 57 -15.95 14.67 14.49
CA ASN A 57 -16.70 14.58 15.75
C ASN A 57 -16.47 15.78 16.70
N GLN A 58 -16.11 16.93 16.14
CA GLN A 58 -16.05 18.23 16.84
C GLN A 58 -17.07 19.21 16.25
#